data_AF-A0A2V9C623-F1
#
_entry.id   AF-A0A2V9C623-F1
#
_cell.length_a   1.000
_cell.length_b   1.000
_cell.length_c   1.000
_cell.angle_alpha   90.00
_cell.angle_beta   90.00
_cell.angle_gamma   90.00
#
_symmetry.space_group_name_H-M   'P 1'
#
loop_
_entity.id
_entity.type
_entity.pdbx_description
1 polymer ?
#
loop_
_entity_poly.entity_id
_entity_poly.type
_entity_poly.pdbx_seq_one_letter_code
_entity_poly.pdbx_strand_id
1 'polypeptide(L)'
;MSLPASARRLARPFLSLLLSFFAFSATTKATIQYSVSLEHPEQHLFHVTMTIPDVKGEVTLQMAAWNALYQIRDFSAHVQQVE
;
A
#
# COMPACT_ATOMS: atom_id res chain seq x y z
N MET A 1 -5.82 38.71 29.58
CA MET A 1 -7.20 38.59 29.06
C MET A 1 -7.64 37.14 29.21
N SER A 2 -8.36 36.80 30.28
CA SER A 2 -8.75 35.43 30.63
C SER A 2 -9.98 34.99 29.84
N LEU A 3 -9.89 33.84 29.16
CA LEU A 3 -10.98 33.27 28.38
C LEU A 3 -12.21 33.00 29.27
N PRO A 4 -13.44 33.38 28.85
CA PRO A 4 -14.66 33.26 29.64
C PRO A 4 -14.95 31.79 29.98
N ALA A 5 -15.44 31.53 31.20
CA ALA A 5 -15.66 30.19 31.74
C ALA A 5 -16.66 29.33 30.93
N SER A 6 -17.55 29.96 30.17
CA SER A 6 -18.50 29.32 29.25
C SER A 6 -17.83 28.68 28.03
N ALA A 7 -16.80 29.32 27.47
CA ALA A 7 -16.04 28.79 26.34
C ALA A 7 -15.30 27.48 26.69
N ARG A 8 -14.89 27.32 27.96
CA ARG A 8 -14.24 26.09 28.47
C ARG A 8 -15.21 24.93 28.65
N ARG A 9 -16.51 25.20 28.84
CA ARG A 9 -17.54 24.15 29.04
C ARG A 9 -17.91 23.46 27.72
N LEU A 10 -17.94 24.20 26.60
CA LEU A 10 -18.18 23.65 25.25
C LEU A 10 -16.93 23.03 24.61
N ALA A 11 -15.72 23.47 25.00
CA ALA A 11 -14.47 22.91 24.49
C ALA A 11 -14.27 21.43 24.86
N ARG A 12 -14.81 20.99 26.01
CA ARG A 12 -14.67 19.61 26.50
C ARG A 12 -15.41 18.55 25.67
N PRO A 13 -16.72 18.68 25.39
CA PRO A 13 -17.41 17.70 24.55
C PRO A 13 -16.86 17.73 23.12
N PHE A 14 -16.46 18.89 22.61
CA PHE A 14 -15.83 19.01 21.30
C PHE A 14 -14.49 18.28 21.23
N LEU A 15 -13.63 18.45 22.25
CA LEU A 15 -12.36 17.74 22.36
C LEU A 15 -12.57 16.23 22.52
N SER A 16 -13.55 15.79 23.32
CA SER A 16 -13.89 14.36 23.47
C SER A 16 -14.41 13.74 22.18
N LEU A 17 -15.21 14.47 21.40
CA LEU A 17 -15.70 14.04 20.09
C LEU A 17 -14.55 13.91 19.10
N LEU A 18 -13.62 14.88 19.12
CA LEU A 18 -12.44 14.91 18.25
C LEU A 18 -11.47 13.77 18.60
N LEU A 19 -11.25 13.48 19.89
CA LEU A 19 -10.45 12.33 20.33
C LEU A 19 -11.11 11.00 19.94
N SER A 20 -12.44 10.87 20.05
CA SER A 20 -13.15 9.65 19.64
C SER A 20 -13.05 9.42 18.13
N PHE A 21 -13.06 10.50 17.33
CA PHE A 21 -12.91 10.40 15.87
C PHE A 21 -11.51 9.93 15.47
N PHE A 22 -10.46 10.41 16.14
CA PHE A 22 -9.08 9.97 15.87
C PHE A 22 -8.77 8.56 16.39
N ALA A 23 -9.42 8.13 17.47
CA ALA A 23 -9.26 6.79 18.03
C ALA A 23 -9.76 5.67 17.10
N PHE A 24 -10.60 6.00 16.10
CA PHE A 24 -11.13 5.06 15.11
C PHE A 24 -10.37 5.09 13.78
N SER A 25 -9.06 5.35 13.81
CA SER A 25 -8.23 5.21 12.61
C SER A 25 -8.07 3.71 12.28
N ALA A 26 -8.73 3.26 11.21
CA ALA A 26 -8.54 1.91 10.69
C ALA A 26 -7.09 1.72 10.23
N THR A 27 -6.48 0.59 10.59
CA THR A 27 -5.16 0.23 10.05
C THR A 27 -5.30 -0.03 8.55
N THR A 28 -4.74 0.84 7.72
CA THR A 28 -4.69 0.60 6.28
C THR A 28 -3.60 -0.45 6.01
N LYS A 29 -4.00 -1.65 5.61
CA LYS A 29 -3.06 -2.68 5.15
C LYS A 29 -2.87 -2.51 3.64
N ALA A 30 -2.02 -1.56 3.25
CA ALA A 30 -1.65 -1.34 1.85
C ALA A 30 -0.39 -2.12 1.43
N THR A 31 0.09 -3.04 2.27
CA THR A 31 1.29 -3.82 1.98
C THR A 31 1.03 -4.82 0.87
N ILE A 32 1.65 -4.61 -0.30
CA ILE A 32 1.72 -5.62 -1.35
C ILE A 32 2.79 -6.64 -0.95
N GLN A 33 2.42 -7.92 -0.91
CA GLN A 33 3.34 -9.00 -0.58
C GLN A 33 3.82 -9.67 -1.85
N TYR A 34 5.12 -9.92 -1.93
CA TYR A 34 5.74 -10.66 -3.03
C TYR A 34 6.42 -11.91 -2.48
N SER A 35 6.18 -13.05 -3.11
CA SER A 35 6.94 -14.28 -2.91
C SER A 35 7.66 -14.64 -4.20
N VAL A 36 8.92 -15.09 -4.09
CA VAL A 36 9.74 -15.49 -5.23
C VAL A 36 10.27 -16.89 -4.96
N SER A 37 9.90 -17.84 -5.80
CA SER A 37 10.35 -19.24 -5.73
C SER A 37 11.36 -19.55 -6.83
N LEU A 38 12.40 -20.30 -6.45
CA LEU A 38 13.48 -20.81 -7.29
C LEU A 38 13.45 -22.35 -7.36
N GLU A 39 12.27 -22.96 -7.20
CA GLU A 39 12.12 -24.41 -7.05
C GLU A 39 12.71 -25.22 -8.22
N HIS A 40 12.69 -24.66 -9.44
CA HIS A 40 13.15 -25.30 -10.67
C HIS A 40 14.20 -24.44 -11.41
N PRO A 41 15.42 -24.28 -10.87
CA PRO A 41 16.43 -23.38 -11.43
C PRO A 41 16.90 -23.77 -12.84
N GLU A 42 16.79 -25.05 -13.21
CA GLU A 42 17.10 -25.56 -14.55
C GLU A 42 16.18 -25.01 -15.65
N GLN A 43 15.00 -24.51 -15.27
CA GLN A 43 14.06 -23.91 -16.20
C GLN A 43 14.37 -22.43 -16.47
N HIS A 44 15.29 -21.83 -15.71
CA HIS A 44 15.60 -20.40 -15.76
C HIS A 44 14.36 -19.50 -15.57
N LEU A 45 13.39 -20.00 -14.81
CA LEU A 45 12.15 -19.29 -14.47
C LEU A 45 12.05 -19.09 -12.96
N PHE A 46 11.53 -17.94 -12.57
CA PHE A 46 11.13 -17.67 -11.18
C PHE A 46 9.61 -17.69 -11.11
N HIS A 47 9.05 -18.39 -10.12
CA HIS A 47 7.63 -18.27 -9.84
C HIS A 47 7.42 -17.11 -8.86
N VAL A 48 6.75 -16.06 -9.32
CA VAL A 48 6.50 -14.84 -8.54
C VAL A 48 5.01 -14.76 -8.21
N THR A 49 4.69 -14.69 -6.93
CA THR A 49 3.32 -14.44 -6.46
C THR A 49 3.24 -13.04 -5.89
N MET A 50 2.29 -12.23 -6.36
CA MET A 50 1.98 -10.90 -5.85
C MET A 50 0.60 -10.89 -5.20
N THR A 51 0.54 -10.62 -3.90
CA THR A 51 -0.71 -10.51 -3.14
C THR A 51 -1.00 -9.04 -2.85
N ILE A 52 -2.04 -8.50 -3.48
CA ILE A 52 -2.52 -7.13 -3.27
C ILE A 52 -3.78 -7.19 -2.40
N PRO A 53 -3.77 -6.64 -1.17
CA PRO A 53 -4.95 -6.60 -0.33
C PRO A 53 -5.99 -5.59 -0.86
N ASP A 54 -7.26 -5.83 -0.54
CA ASP A 54 -8.35 -4.86 -0.71
C ASP A 54 -8.57 -4.32 -2.13
N VAL A 55 -8.29 -5.13 -3.16
CA VAL A 55 -8.56 -4.78 -4.57
C VAL A 55 -10.04 -4.51 -4.79
N LYS A 56 -10.37 -3.32 -5.28
CA LYS A 56 -11.73 -2.93 -5.69
C LYS A 56 -11.73 -2.69 -7.20
N GLY A 57 -12.31 -3.63 -7.95
CA GLY A 57 -12.35 -3.56 -9.41
C GLY A 57 -11.08 -4.13 -10.04
N GLU A 58 -10.36 -3.30 -10.79
CA GLU A 58 -9.19 -3.70 -11.58
C GLU A 58 -7.89 -3.23 -10.92
N VAL A 59 -6.80 -3.99 -11.16
CA VAL A 59 -5.44 -3.57 -10.87
C VAL A 59 -4.67 -3.43 -12.18
N THR A 60 -4.13 -2.24 -12.44
CA THR A 60 -3.14 -2.04 -13.51
C THR A 60 -1.75 -2.41 -13.00
N LEU A 61 -1.15 -3.47 -13.55
CA LEU A 61 0.24 -3.82 -13.29
C LEU A 61 1.18 -3.05 -14.23
N GLN A 62 2.30 -2.59 -13.70
CA GLN A 62 3.36 -1.95 -14.49
C GLN A 62 4.72 -2.55 -14.13
N MET A 63 5.54 -2.78 -15.14
CA MET A 63 6.94 -3.16 -14.99
C MET A 63 7.81 -1.95 -15.29
N ALA A 64 8.88 -1.75 -14.51
CA ALA A 64 9.84 -0.69 -14.80
C ALA A 64 10.46 -0.90 -16.19
N ALA A 65 10.70 0.17 -16.94
CA ALA A 65 11.33 0.10 -18.26
C ALA A 65 12.87 0.22 -18.23
N TRP A 66 13.45 0.42 -17.05
CA TRP A 66 14.90 0.60 -16.85
C TRP A 66 15.25 0.34 -15.38
N ASN A 67 16.54 0.15 -15.10
CA ASN A 67 17.10 0.07 -13.75
C ASN A 67 18.30 1.02 -13.63
N ALA A 68 19.03 1.03 -12.50
CA ALA A 68 20.14 1.95 -12.20
C ALA A 68 21.34 1.96 -13.20
N LEU A 69 21.21 1.27 -14.34
CA LEU A 69 22.14 1.27 -15.47
C LEU A 69 21.78 2.31 -16.55
N TYR A 70 20.72 3.12 -16.36
CA TYR A 70 20.31 4.21 -17.26
C TYR A 70 20.10 3.79 -18.73
N GLN A 71 19.65 2.55 -18.92
CA GLN A 71 19.35 1.98 -20.23
C GLN A 71 17.91 1.48 -20.23
N ILE A 72 17.16 1.82 -21.29
CA ILE A 72 15.83 1.24 -21.52
C ILE A 72 15.97 -0.26 -21.79
N ARG A 73 15.19 -1.05 -21.06
CA ARG A 73 15.13 -2.50 -21.11
C ARG A 73 13.67 -2.93 -21.03
N ASP A 74 13.29 -3.83 -21.91
CA ASP A 74 11.98 -4.47 -21.86
C ASP A 74 12.01 -5.64 -20.88
N PHE A 75 11.92 -5.35 -19.58
CA PHE A 75 11.86 -6.39 -18.55
C PHE A 75 10.55 -7.19 -18.65
N SER A 76 9.46 -6.56 -19.10
CA SER A 76 8.18 -7.21 -19.34
C SER A 76 8.25 -8.34 -20.36
N ALA A 77 9.17 -8.29 -21.32
CA ALA A 77 9.37 -9.37 -22.30
C ALA A 77 9.71 -10.74 -21.68
N HIS A 78 10.10 -10.79 -20.41
CA HIS A 78 10.41 -12.02 -19.68
C HIS A 78 9.29 -12.46 -18.72
N VAL A 79 8.20 -11.70 -18.65
CA VAL A 79 7.02 -12.06 -17.86
C VAL A 79 6.12 -12.95 -18.72
N GLN A 80 5.78 -14.11 -18.19
CA GLN A 80 4.95 -15.10 -18.86
C GLN A 80 3.94 -15.71 -17.90
N GLN A 81 2.85 -16.25 -18.44
CA GLN A 81 1.84 -17.01 -17.67
C GLN A 81 1.24 -16.17 -16.52
N VAL A 82 0.77 -14.97 -16.85
CA VAL A 82 0.01 -14.10 -15.93
C VAL A 82 -1.45 -14.56 -15.99
N GLU A 83 -1.90 -15.24 -14.94
CA GLU A 83 -3.26 -15.77 -14.79
C GLU A 83 -3.84 -15.38 -13.43
#